data_AF-A0A2K3KNL8-F1
#
_entry.id   AF-A0A2K3KNL8-F1
#
_cell.length_a   1.000
_cell.length_b   1.000
_cell.length_c   1.000
_cell.angle_alpha   90.00
_cell.angle_beta   90.00
_cell.angle_gamma   90.00
#
_symmetry.space_group_name_H-M   'P 1'
#
loop_
_entity.id
_entity.type
_entity.pdbx_description
1 polymer ?
#
loop_
_entity_poly.entity_id
_entity_poly.type
_entity_poly.pdbx_seq_one_letter_code
_entity_poly.pdbx_strand_id
1 'polypeptide(L)' 'MDSNTILDYALFQLTPTRTRFELLVFNGTGREKIASGLFEPFISHLKFVKDEISKGGYSIRLLPPSNTAYWFSKSTFER' A
#
# COMPACT_ATOMS: atom_id res chain seq x y z
N MET A 1 6.67 -14.21 2.82
CA MET A 1 6.23 -14.43 1.44
C MET A 1 7.40 -14.26 0.51
N ASP A 2 7.45 -15.03 -0.58
CA ASP A 2 8.49 -14.90 -1.58
C ASP A 2 8.32 -13.60 -2.38
N SER A 3 9.41 -13.03 -2.87
CA SER A 3 9.35 -11.77 -3.64
C SER A 3 8.49 -11.88 -4.91
N ASN A 4 8.36 -13.08 -5.49
CA ASN A 4 7.53 -13.32 -6.68
C ASN A 4 6.07 -13.68 -6.35
N THR A 5 5.67 -13.66 -5.08
CA THR A 5 4.27 -13.89 -4.70
C THR A 5 3.38 -12.80 -5.31
N ILE A 6 2.43 -13.19 -6.16
CA ILE A 6 1.38 -12.31 -6.71
C ILE A 6 0.47 -11.87 -5.56
N LEU A 7 0.08 -10.60 -5.52
CA LEU A 7 -0.70 -10.05 -4.42
C LEU A 7 -2.15 -9.80 -4.85
N ASP A 8 -3.09 -9.96 -3.92
CA ASP A 8 -4.48 -9.54 -4.14
C ASP A 8 -4.61 -8.02 -3.99
N TYR A 9 -3.93 -7.47 -2.98
CA TYR A 9 -3.89 -6.04 -2.71
C TYR A 9 -2.70 -5.68 -1.81
N ALA A 10 -2.37 -4.39 -1.80
CA ALA A 10 -1.51 -3.79 -0.80
C ALA A 10 -2.28 -2.72 -0.03
N LEU A 11 -1.86 -2.43 1.20
CA LEU A 11 -2.53 -1.49 2.09
C LEU A 11 -1.49 -0.58 2.75
N PHE A 12 -1.58 0.71 2.47
CA PHE A 12 -0.97 1.72 3.32
C PHE A 12 -1.89 1.94 4.52
N GLN A 13 -1.43 1.55 5.71
CA GLN A 13 -2.11 1.82 6.97
C GLN A 13 -1.46 3.04 7.62
N LEU A 14 -2.23 4.11 7.81
CA LEU A 14 -1.74 5.36 8.39
C LEU A 14 -1.85 5.33 9.91
N THR A 15 -0.90 5.99 10.58
CA THR A 15 -1.03 6.27 12.01
C THR A 15 -2.14 7.29 12.27
N PRO A 16 -2.63 7.42 13.52
CA PRO A 16 -3.68 8.41 13.85
C PRO A 16 -3.32 9.85 13.47
N THR A 17 -2.03 10.21 13.52
CA THR A 17 -1.53 11.52 13.11
C THR A 17 -1.39 11.68 11.59
N ARG A 18 -1.57 10.61 10.80
CA ARG A 18 -1.49 10.58 9.33
C ARG A 18 -0.13 11.03 8.76
N THR A 19 0.91 11.02 9.59
CA THR A 19 2.28 11.40 9.20
C THR A 19 3.14 10.19 8.85
N ARG A 20 2.76 9.01 9.36
CA ARG A 20 3.49 7.75 9.19
C ARG A 20 2.56 6.67 8.66
N PHE A 21 3.16 5.66 8.03
CA PHE A 21 2.45 4.52 7.50
C PHE A 21 3.16 3.20 7.79
N GLU A 22 2.40 2.12 7.66
CA GLU A 22 2.88 0.77 7.43
C GLU A 22 2.32 0.27 6.09
N LEU A 23 3.15 -0.40 5.30
CA LEU A 23 2.73 -1.05 4.06
C LEU A 23 2.62 -2.55 4.30
N LEU A 24 1.40 -3.04 4.11
CA LEU A 24 1.03 -4.44 4.23
C LEU A 24 0.67 -4.99 2.87
N VAL A 25 1.15 -6.19 2.54
CA VAL A 25 0.78 -6.92 1.33
C VAL A 25 -0.03 -8.17 1.68
N PHE A 26 -0.95 -8.54 0.80
CA PHE A 26 -1.89 -9.64 1.03
C PHE A 26 -1.97 -10.57 -0.19
N ASN A 27 -1.98 -11.87 0.07
CA ASN A 27 -2.27 -12.94 -0.89
C ASN A 27 -3.06 -14.03 -0.16
N GLY A 28 -4.34 -14.20 -0.52
CA GLY A 28 -5.28 -15.11 0.10
C GLY A 28 -5.35 -14.90 1.61
N THR A 29 -4.88 -15.90 2.35
CA THR A 29 -4.79 -15.88 3.83
C THR A 29 -3.48 -15.30 4.34
N GLY A 30 -2.49 -15.13 3.47
CA GLY A 30 -1.21 -14.56 3.81
C GLY A 30 -1.27 -13.03 3.89
N ARG A 31 -0.58 -12.48 4.90
CA ARG A 31 -0.27 -11.04 4.98
C ARG A 31 1.14 -10.82 5.48
N GLU A 32 1.80 -9.77 5.01
CA GLU A 32 3.14 -9.41 5.46
C GLU A 32 3.33 -7.89 5.47
N LYS A 33 3.99 -7.37 6.51
CA LYS A 33 4.45 -5.98 6.54
C LYS A 33 5.80 -5.90 5.82
N ILE A 34 5.90 -5.04 4.82
CA ILE A 34 7.11 -4.93 3.99
C ILE A 34 7.79 -3.56 4.07
N ALA A 35 7.08 -2.51 4.50
CA ALA A 35 7.67 -1.20 4.71
C ALA A 35 6.94 -0.42 5.80
N SER A 36 7.61 0.61 6.34
CA SER A 36 7.00 1.63 7.18
C SER A 36 7.85 2.88 7.16
N GLY A 37 7.23 4.05 7.32
CA GLY A 37 7.98 5.30 7.26
C GLY A 37 7.11 6.53 7.33
N LEU A 38 7.68 7.65 6.88
CA LEU A 38 6.94 8.89 6.67
C LEU A 38 6.05 8.74 5.45
N PHE A 39 4.81 9.22 5.57
CA PHE A 39 3.83 9.08 4.51
C PHE A 39 3.90 10.23 3.48
N GLU A 40 4.21 11.46 3.94
CA GLU A 40 4.24 12.65 3.09
C GLU A 40 5.13 12.53 1.84
N PRO A 41 6.33 11.92 1.87
CA PRO A 41 7.16 11.78 0.68
C PRO A 41 6.49 11.02 -0.48
N PHE A 42 5.54 10.13 -0.19
CA PHE A 42 4.85 9.31 -1.20
C PHE A 42 3.65 10.02 -1.82
N ILE A 43 3.01 10.93 -1.08
CA ILE A 43 1.77 11.60 -1.50
C ILE A 43 1.93 13.09 -1.81
N SER A 44 3.11 13.66 -1.58
CA SER A 44 3.40 15.07 -1.87
C SER A 44 3.04 15.46 -3.31
N HIS A 45 3.21 14.54 -4.26
CA HIS A 45 2.91 14.72 -5.68
C HIS A 45 1.48 14.28 -6.07
N LEU A 46 0.74 13.62 -5.17
CA LEU A 46 -0.57 13.03 -5.44
C LEU A 46 -1.67 13.82 -4.72
N LYS A 47 -1.98 15.02 -5.25
CA LYS A 47 -2.95 15.95 -4.65
C LYS A 47 -4.29 15.29 -4.30
N PHE A 48 -4.82 14.47 -5.21
CA PHE A 48 -6.07 13.73 -4.99
C PHE A 48 -6.02 12.83 -3.74
N VAL A 49 -4.93 12.08 -3.57
CA VAL A 49 -4.76 11.17 -2.44
C VAL A 49 -4.68 11.95 -1.12
N LYS A 50 -3.99 13.09 -1.13
CA LYS A 50 -3.91 14.00 0.02
C LYS A 50 -5.29 14.53 0.42
N ASP A 51 -6.08 14.95 -0.57
CA ASP A 51 -7.44 15.46 -0.35
C ASP A 51 -8.36 14.37 0.24
N GLU A 52 -8.32 13.14 -0.27
CA GLU A 52 -9.11 12.02 0.27
C GLU A 52 -8.71 11.63 1.71
N ILE A 53 -7.42 11.63 2.02
CA ILE A 53 -6.95 11.28 3.38
C ILE A 53 -7.34 12.36 4.40
N SER A 54 -7.34 13.63 3.97
CA SER A 54 -7.76 14.76 4.82
C SER A 54 -9.23 14.66 5.24
N LYS A 55 -10.08 13.98 4.46
CA LYS A 55 -11.51 13.76 4.75
C LYS A 55 -11.76 12.67 5.80
N GLY A 56 -10.73 11.95 6.24
CA GLY A 56 -10.85 10.96 7.34
C GLY A 56 -10.31 9.57 7.03
N GLY A 57 -9.72 9.33 5.86
CA GLY A 57 -9.11 8.04 5.53
C GLY A 57 -7.87 7.75 6.39
N TYR A 58 -7.79 6.55 6.96
CA TYR A 58 -6.60 6.02 7.64
C TYR A 58 -5.94 4.87 6.88
N SER A 59 -6.47 4.51 5.72
CA SER A 59 -5.88 3.47 4.90
C SER A 59 -6.10 3.73 3.42
N ILE A 60 -5.14 3.28 2.61
CA ILE A 60 -5.21 3.34 1.15
C ILE A 60 -4.97 1.94 0.65
N ARG A 61 -5.99 1.38 0.01
CA ARG A 61 -5.91 0.06 -0.61
C ARG A 61 -5.49 0.21 -2.05
N LEU A 62 -4.41 -0.46 -2.43
CA LEU A 62 -3.94 -0.59 -3.80
C LEU A 62 -4.40 -1.94 -4.34
N LEU A 63 -5.16 -1.91 -5.42
CA LEU A 63 -5.65 -3.09 -6.12
C LEU A 63 -5.00 -3.14 -7.50
N PRO A 64 -4.68 -4.35 -7.99
CA PRO A 64 -4.31 -4.51 -9.37
C PRO A 64 -5.50 -4.14 -10.28
N PRO A 65 -5.25 -3.67 -11.52
CA PRO A 65 -6.31 -3.33 -12.46
C PRO A 65 -7.11 -4.55 -12.93
N SER A 66 -6.54 -5.76 -12.80
CA SER A 66 -7.21 -7.02 -13.11
C SER A 66 -6.58 -8.17 -12.34
N ASN A 67 -7.31 -9.28 -12.23
CA ASN A 67 -6.83 -10.50 -11.57
C ASN A 67 -5.67 -11.19 -12.31
N THR A 68 -5.33 -10.74 -13.52
CA THR A 68 -4.22 -11.26 -14.34
C THR A 68 -3.00 -10.34 -14.33
N ALA A 69 -2.95 -9.37 -13.41
CA ALA A 69 -1.80 -8.48 -13.24
C ALA A 69 -0.62 -9.20 -12.57
N TYR A 70 0.09 -10.06 -13.30
CA TYR A 70 1.27 -10.80 -12.81
C TYR A 70 2.42 -9.90 -12.36
N TRP A 71 2.42 -8.63 -12.77
CA TRP A 71 3.38 -7.63 -12.31
C TRP A 71 3.10 -7.17 -10.88
N PHE A 72 1.90 -7.37 -10.33
CA PHE A 72 1.52 -6.93 -8.99
C PHE A 72 1.94 -7.98 -7.95
N SER A 73 3.26 -8.14 -7.79
CA SER A 73 3.89 -9.05 -6.84
C SER A 73 4.51 -8.30 -5.65
N LYS A 74 4.96 -9.04 -4.63
CA LYS A 74 5.71 -8.47 -3.50
C LYS A 74 6.92 -7.64 -3.96
N SER A 75 7.66 -8.13 -4.95
CA SER A 75 8.82 -7.44 -5.56
C SER A 75 8.49 -6.08 -6.18
N THR A 76 7.23 -5.81 -6.51
CA THR A 76 6.78 -4.46 -6.95
C THR A 76 7.00 -3.40 -5.89
N PHE A 77 6.89 -3.80 -4.62
CA PHE A 77 6.94 -2.92 -3.46
C PHE A 77 8.26 -2.98 -2.70
N GLU A 78 9.12 -3.94 -3.01
CA GLU A 78 10.47 -4.09 -2.42
C GLU A 78 11.57 -3.36 -3.22
N ARG A 79 11.20 -2.71 -4.33
CA ARG A 79 12.13 -2.02 -5.23
C ARG A 79 12.52 -0.62 -4.78
#